data_AF-A0A3B9PJ07-F1
#
_entry.id   AF-A0A3B9PJ07-F1
#
_cell.length_a   1.000
_cell.length_b   1.000
_cell.length_c   1.000
_cell.angle_alpha   90.00
_cell.angle_beta   90.00
_cell.angle_gamma   90.00
#
_symmetry.space_group_name_H-M   'P 1'
#
loop_
_entity.id
_entity.type
_entity.pdbx_description
1 polymer ?
#
loop_
_entity_poly.entity_id
_entity_poly.type
_entity_poly.pdbx_seq_one_letter_code
_entity_poly.pdbx_strand_id
1 'polypeptide(L)'
;MHLLRLFVVLLALLPALAAAQTPIPPTADDLRSRVAALADRKLSEADQRAAQQALEQALASLTMAEELRAQQQRLQQDIESAPQRTRAARAELASLQARADSAPAIGPSTPDAELERRLADQNAALIEWRRRLDEANTLLVNARTGPERAQTEISASQARMATIETALGTNREPGRDGRPLSAERRDALAAEWHVLDAQVALRRKELEGNSALLDLGQARQDLATQEVARLEA
;
A
#
# COMPACT_ATOMS: atom_id res chain seq x y z
N MET A 1 1.63 -39.93 28.68
CA MET A 1 2.89 -39.87 27.89
C MET A 1 2.72 -39.42 26.43
N HIS A 2 1.50 -39.15 25.95
CA HIS A 2 1.27 -38.65 24.58
C HIS A 2 1.36 -37.13 24.45
N LEU A 3 1.01 -36.37 25.51
CA LEU A 3 1.13 -34.90 25.54
C LEU A 3 2.60 -34.42 25.52
N LEU A 4 3.50 -35.14 26.20
CA LEU A 4 4.93 -34.82 26.20
C LEU A 4 5.58 -35.08 24.83
N ARG A 5 5.11 -36.10 24.09
CA ARG A 5 5.59 -36.40 22.73
C ARG A 5 5.06 -35.40 21.70
N LEU A 6 3.83 -34.90 21.86
CA LEU A 6 3.27 -33.86 20.99
C LEU A 6 4.02 -32.54 21.12
N PHE A 7 4.43 -32.18 22.35
CA PHE A 7 5.19 -30.96 22.62
C PHE A 7 6.62 -31.02 22.06
N VAL A 8 7.27 -32.19 22.11
CA VAL A 8 8.61 -32.40 21.56
C VAL A 8 8.62 -32.42 20.03
N VAL A 9 7.55 -32.90 19.37
CA VAL A 9 7.42 -32.84 17.91
C VAL A 9 7.10 -31.42 17.43
N LEU A 10 6.32 -30.64 18.19
CA LEU A 10 6.04 -29.24 17.86
C LEU A 10 7.27 -28.33 18.04
N LEU A 11 8.14 -28.64 19.01
CA LEU A 11 9.39 -27.89 19.25
C LEU A 11 10.50 -28.22 18.24
N ALA A 12 10.43 -29.38 17.57
CA ALA A 12 11.40 -29.80 16.55
C ALA A 12 11.09 -29.24 15.15
N LEU A 13 9.97 -28.52 14.98
CA LEU A 13 9.57 -27.87 13.73
C LEU A 13 9.73 -26.34 13.75
N LEU A 14 10.46 -25.79 14.73
CA LEU A 14 11.00 -24.45 14.60
C LEU A 14 12.19 -24.53 13.63
N PRO A 15 12.10 -24.04 12.37
CA PRO A 15 13.32 -23.73 11.68
C PRO A 15 14.07 -22.74 12.57
N ALA A 16 15.35 -23.00 12.81
CA ALA A 16 16.22 -21.99 13.37
C ALA A 16 16.04 -20.74 12.51
N LEU A 17 15.35 -19.73 13.04
CA LEU A 17 15.49 -18.37 12.56
C LEU A 17 16.96 -18.07 12.81
N ALA A 18 17.81 -18.37 11.81
CA ALA A 18 19.03 -17.61 11.65
C ALA A 18 18.59 -16.16 11.78
N ALA A 19 19.17 -15.43 12.73
CA ALA A 19 18.87 -14.02 12.89
C ALA A 19 19.21 -13.37 11.55
N ALA A 20 18.19 -13.10 10.75
CA ALA A 20 18.28 -12.40 9.48
C ALA A 20 18.90 -11.05 9.83
N GLN A 21 20.16 -10.87 9.47
CA GLN A 21 20.85 -9.60 9.69
C GLN A 21 20.31 -8.64 8.63
N THR A 22 19.50 -7.68 9.08
CA THR A 22 19.09 -6.55 8.26
C THR A 22 20.33 -5.91 7.64
N PRO A 23 20.47 -5.91 6.30
CA PRO A 23 21.56 -5.25 5.63
C PRO A 23 21.60 -3.76 6.00
N ILE A 24 22.79 -3.23 6.23
CA ILE A 24 22.95 -1.79 6.47
C ILE A 24 22.59 -1.05 5.18
N PRO A 25 21.65 -0.09 5.20
CA PRO A 25 21.29 0.66 4.00
C PRO A 25 22.48 1.53 3.57
N PRO A 26 22.80 1.60 2.26
CA PRO A 26 23.75 2.59 1.77
C PRO A 26 23.16 4.00 1.86
N THR A 27 24.04 5.01 1.97
CA THR A 27 23.66 6.42 1.95
C THR A 27 23.63 6.97 0.54
N ALA A 28 22.53 7.64 0.16
CA ALA A 28 22.34 8.18 -1.19
C ALA A 28 23.48 9.14 -1.62
N ASP A 29 23.99 9.97 -0.70
CA ASP A 29 25.08 10.91 -1.01
C ASP A 29 26.41 10.20 -1.29
N ASP A 30 26.73 9.12 -0.56
CA ASP A 30 27.90 8.29 -0.84
C ASP A 30 27.78 7.63 -2.22
N LEU A 31 26.60 7.08 -2.54
CA LEU A 31 26.34 6.47 -3.84
C LEU A 31 26.48 7.48 -4.99
N ARG A 32 25.94 8.69 -4.85
CA ARG A 32 26.08 9.77 -5.85
C ARG A 32 27.54 10.18 -6.05
N SER A 33 28.30 10.31 -4.96
CA SER A 33 29.73 10.59 -5.02
C SER A 33 30.48 9.49 -5.78
N ARG A 34 30.14 8.22 -5.53
CA ARG A 34 30.74 7.08 -6.23
C ARG A 34 30.38 7.01 -7.72
N VAL A 35 29.17 7.43 -8.10
CA VAL A 35 28.79 7.57 -9.52
C VAL A 35 29.66 8.63 -10.19
N ALA A 36 29.85 9.79 -9.55
CA ALA A 36 30.68 10.86 -10.10
C ALA A 36 32.16 10.47 -10.25
N ALA A 37 32.69 9.71 -9.28
CA ALA A 37 34.08 9.23 -9.30
C ALA A 37 34.29 7.95 -10.14
N LEU A 38 33.25 7.42 -10.78
CA LEU A 38 33.32 6.09 -11.41
C LEU A 38 34.29 6.05 -12.60
N ALA A 39 34.35 7.13 -13.37
CA ALA A 39 35.26 7.25 -14.52
C ALA A 39 36.74 7.21 -14.13
N ASP A 40 37.08 7.64 -12.90
CA ASP A 40 38.46 7.72 -12.44
C ASP A 40 39.02 6.36 -11.98
N ARG A 41 38.17 5.34 -11.81
CA ARG A 41 38.55 4.03 -11.27
C ARG A 41 39.26 3.12 -12.26
N LYS A 42 39.47 3.57 -13.52
CA LYS A 42 40.18 2.84 -14.60
C LYS A 42 39.71 1.39 -14.75
N LEU A 43 38.40 1.16 -14.60
CA LEU A 43 37.78 -0.14 -14.77
C LEU A 43 37.71 -0.50 -16.26
N SER A 44 37.50 -1.79 -16.56
CA SER A 44 37.10 -2.19 -17.91
C SER A 44 35.75 -1.53 -18.26
N GLU A 45 35.46 -1.31 -19.54
CA GLU A 45 34.18 -0.72 -19.97
C GLU A 45 32.97 -1.55 -19.48
N ALA A 46 33.12 -2.88 -19.45
CA ALA A 46 32.09 -3.79 -18.95
C ALA A 46 31.88 -3.64 -17.44
N ASP A 47 32.96 -3.60 -16.65
CA ASP A 47 32.87 -3.46 -15.19
C ASP A 47 32.39 -2.06 -14.79
N GLN A 48 32.80 -1.02 -15.53
CA GLN A 48 32.35 0.34 -15.31
C GLN A 48 30.84 0.46 -15.53
N ARG A 49 30.31 -0.09 -16.63
CA ARG A 49 28.86 -0.11 -16.89
C ARG A 49 28.11 -0.90 -15.82
N ALA A 50 28.61 -2.06 -15.42
CA ALA A 50 27.97 -2.86 -14.38
C ALA A 50 27.95 -2.14 -13.03
N ALA A 51 29.03 -1.45 -12.67
CA ALA A 51 29.10 -0.63 -11.46
C ALA A 51 28.14 0.57 -11.52
N GLN A 52 28.06 1.25 -12.68
CA GLN A 52 27.13 2.37 -12.87
C GLN A 52 25.68 1.92 -12.69
N GLN A 53 25.28 0.84 -13.36
CA GLN A 53 23.92 0.28 -13.27
C GLN A 53 23.58 -0.12 -11.83
N ALA A 54 24.51 -0.74 -11.11
CA ALA A 54 24.29 -1.13 -9.72
C ALA A 54 24.09 0.09 -8.80
N LEU A 55 24.89 1.15 -8.98
CA LEU A 55 24.73 2.38 -8.20
C LEU A 55 23.42 3.11 -8.51
N GLU A 56 23.04 3.20 -9.78
CA GLU A 56 21.76 3.80 -10.20
C GLU A 56 20.57 2.98 -9.67
N GLN A 57 20.65 1.65 -9.72
CA GLN A 57 19.66 0.76 -9.12
C GLN A 57 19.54 1.00 -7.61
N ALA A 58 20.67 1.07 -6.89
CA ALA A 58 20.67 1.32 -5.46
C ALA A 58 19.99 2.65 -5.12
N LEU A 59 20.29 3.73 -5.86
CA LEU A 59 19.65 5.03 -5.68
C LEU A 59 18.14 4.99 -5.92
N ALA A 60 17.70 4.34 -7.01
CA ALA A 60 16.28 4.18 -7.30
C ALA A 60 15.55 3.38 -6.19
N SER A 61 16.20 2.33 -5.66
CA SER A 61 15.66 1.55 -4.56
C SER A 61 15.54 2.36 -3.26
N LEU A 62 16.52 3.22 -2.94
CA LEU A 62 16.42 4.09 -1.76
C LEU A 62 15.21 5.03 -1.86
N THR A 63 15.01 5.68 -3.01
CA THR A 63 13.85 6.56 -3.25
C THR A 63 12.53 5.78 -3.13
N MET A 64 12.43 4.60 -3.75
CA MET A 64 11.24 3.76 -3.66
C MET A 64 10.92 3.34 -2.22
N ALA A 65 11.94 3.01 -1.42
CA ALA A 65 11.75 2.66 -0.01
C ALA A 65 11.19 3.84 0.79
N GLU A 66 11.62 5.06 0.52
CA GLU A 66 11.06 6.28 1.14
C GLU A 66 9.60 6.52 0.73
N GLU A 67 9.28 6.35 -0.56
CA GLU A 67 7.92 6.48 -1.07
C GLU A 67 6.96 5.48 -0.43
N LEU A 68 7.39 4.22 -0.28
CA LEU A 68 6.61 3.17 0.40
C LEU A 68 6.38 3.49 1.88
N ARG A 69 7.38 4.03 2.58
CA ARG A 69 7.21 4.48 3.97
C ARG A 69 6.24 5.66 4.07
N ALA A 70 6.29 6.60 3.14
CA ALA A 70 5.33 7.71 3.09
C ALA A 70 3.90 7.22 2.77
N GLN A 71 3.75 6.22 1.88
CA GLN A 71 2.47 5.55 1.64
C GLN A 71 1.94 4.86 2.91
N GLN A 72 2.80 4.17 3.65
CA GLN A 72 2.43 3.54 4.91
C GLN A 72 1.93 4.56 5.94
N GLN A 73 2.57 5.73 6.05
CA GLN A 73 2.14 6.80 6.95
C GLN A 73 0.77 7.36 6.56
N ARG A 74 0.53 7.60 5.26
CA ARG A 74 -0.78 8.04 4.76
C ARG A 74 -1.87 7.02 5.04
N LEU A 75 -1.59 5.74 4.77
CA LEU A 75 -2.50 4.65 5.08
C LEU A 75 -2.83 4.58 6.57
N GLN A 76 -1.84 4.80 7.44
CA GLN A 76 -2.09 4.83 8.88
C GLN A 76 -3.08 5.95 9.26
N GLN A 77 -2.92 7.15 8.71
CA GLN A 77 -3.86 8.26 8.94
C GLN A 77 -5.27 7.92 8.43
N ASP A 78 -5.38 7.25 7.28
CA ASP A 78 -6.66 6.80 6.75
C ASP A 78 -7.32 5.78 7.68
N ILE A 79 -6.57 4.80 8.20
CA ILE A 79 -7.06 3.79 9.14
C ILE A 79 -7.50 4.44 10.45
N GLU A 80 -6.72 5.37 11.01
CA GLU A 80 -7.06 6.07 12.26
C GLU A 80 -8.32 6.92 12.13
N SER A 81 -8.52 7.56 10.97
CA SER A 81 -9.71 8.38 10.70
C SER A 81 -10.95 7.56 10.32
N ALA A 82 -10.77 6.31 9.88
CA ALA A 82 -11.86 5.49 9.35
C ALA A 82 -13.02 5.30 10.34
N PRO A 83 -12.82 4.95 11.63
CA PRO A 83 -13.93 4.77 12.57
C PRO A 83 -14.81 6.01 12.74
N GLN A 84 -14.21 7.20 12.81
CA GLN A 84 -14.96 8.46 12.91
C GLN A 84 -15.75 8.72 11.64
N ARG A 85 -15.13 8.53 10.46
CA ARG A 85 -15.79 8.71 9.15
C ARG A 85 -16.94 7.72 8.96
N THR A 86 -16.79 6.49 9.45
CA THR A 86 -17.86 5.46 9.46
C THR A 86 -19.03 5.90 10.33
N ARG A 87 -18.78 6.40 11.54
CA ARG A 87 -19.85 6.93 12.42
C ARG A 87 -20.58 8.11 11.79
N ALA A 88 -19.84 9.03 11.17
CA ALA A 88 -20.42 10.17 10.49
C ALA A 88 -21.34 9.74 9.33
N ALA A 89 -20.86 8.85 8.45
CA ALA A 89 -21.66 8.34 7.33
C ALA A 89 -22.93 7.63 7.80
N ARG A 90 -22.84 6.80 8.86
CA ARG A 90 -24.02 6.13 9.44
C ARG A 90 -25.00 7.09 10.08
N ALA A 91 -24.52 8.12 10.78
CA ALA A 91 -25.37 9.15 11.37
C ALA A 91 -26.10 9.97 10.30
N GLU A 92 -25.41 10.31 9.21
CA GLU A 92 -26.00 10.98 8.06
C GLU A 92 -27.08 10.11 7.42
N LEU A 93 -26.79 8.83 7.15
CA LEU A 93 -27.78 7.89 6.63
C LEU A 93 -29.01 7.76 7.53
N ALA A 94 -28.82 7.62 8.84
CA ALA A 94 -29.93 7.57 9.79
C ALA A 94 -30.77 8.85 9.78
N SER A 95 -30.13 10.01 9.65
CA SER A 95 -30.82 11.30 9.55
C SER A 95 -31.63 11.43 8.26
N LEU A 96 -31.12 10.87 7.15
CA LEU A 96 -31.83 10.84 5.87
C LEU A 96 -33.06 9.92 5.94
N GLN A 97 -32.92 8.75 6.53
CA GLN A 97 -34.03 7.80 6.72
C GLN A 97 -35.12 8.30 7.67
N ALA A 98 -34.76 9.15 8.64
CA ALA A 98 -35.70 9.74 9.58
C ALA A 98 -36.46 10.96 9.00
N ARG A 99 -35.95 11.58 7.93
CA ARG A 99 -36.65 12.66 7.23
C ARG A 99 -37.76 12.04 6.37
N ALA A 100 -39.00 12.49 6.56
CA ALA A 100 -40.06 12.20 5.61
C ALA A 100 -39.68 12.80 4.25
N ASP A 101 -39.89 12.06 3.15
CA ASP A 101 -39.69 12.52 1.77
C ASP A 101 -40.54 13.75 1.48
N SER A 102 -40.02 14.91 1.87
CA SER A 102 -40.68 16.20 1.70
C SER A 102 -39.78 17.01 0.80
N ALA A 103 -39.69 16.61 -0.47
CA ALA A 103 -39.28 17.57 -1.49
C ALA A 103 -40.23 18.78 -1.34
N PRO A 104 -39.72 20.02 -1.28
CA PRO A 104 -40.57 21.19 -1.16
C PRO A 104 -41.59 21.18 -2.29
N ALA A 105 -42.89 21.19 -1.94
CA ALA A 105 -43.97 21.00 -2.89
C ALA A 105 -43.82 21.96 -4.09
N ILE A 106 -43.76 21.39 -5.29
CA ILE A 106 -43.79 22.16 -6.53
C ILE A 106 -45.24 22.61 -6.72
N GLY A 107 -45.50 23.88 -6.42
CA GLY A 107 -46.82 24.49 -6.61
C GLY A 107 -47.01 25.04 -8.03
N PRO A 108 -48.26 25.27 -8.46
CA PRO A 108 -48.57 25.83 -9.79
C PRO A 108 -48.05 27.26 -10.02
N SER A 109 -47.56 27.93 -8.96
CA SER A 109 -46.98 29.28 -9.03
C SER A 109 -45.45 29.30 -8.90
N THR A 110 -44.79 28.15 -8.97
CA THR A 110 -43.32 28.08 -8.92
C THR A 110 -42.75 28.66 -10.22
N PRO A 111 -41.89 29.71 -10.18
CA PRO A 111 -41.34 30.31 -11.39
C PRO A 111 -40.44 29.34 -12.17
N ASP A 112 -40.43 29.41 -13.50
CA ASP A 112 -39.59 28.56 -14.35
C ASP A 112 -38.09 28.66 -14.00
N ALA A 113 -37.59 29.86 -13.72
CA ALA A 113 -36.21 30.06 -13.29
C ALA A 113 -35.87 29.35 -11.96
N GLU A 114 -36.84 29.21 -11.06
CA GLU A 114 -36.67 28.46 -9.81
C GLU A 114 -36.69 26.94 -10.07
N LEU A 115 -37.51 26.47 -11.03
CA LEU A 115 -37.52 25.07 -11.45
C LEU A 115 -36.21 24.67 -12.13
N GLU A 116 -35.69 25.50 -13.04
CA GLU A 116 -34.39 25.30 -13.70
C GLU A 116 -33.24 25.25 -12.69
N ARG A 117 -33.23 26.17 -11.71
CA ARG A 117 -32.23 26.18 -10.64
C ARG A 117 -32.30 24.90 -9.81
N ARG A 118 -33.49 24.49 -9.37
CA ARG A 118 -33.67 23.24 -8.59
C ARG A 118 -33.24 22.00 -9.38
N LEU A 119 -33.50 21.97 -10.68
CA LEU A 119 -33.05 20.88 -11.55
C LEU A 119 -31.53 20.86 -11.67
N ALA A 120 -30.90 22.01 -11.85
CA ALA A 120 -29.44 22.13 -11.89
C ALA A 120 -28.79 21.68 -10.57
N ASP A 121 -29.34 22.10 -9.43
CA ASP A 121 -28.85 21.72 -8.10
C ASP A 121 -28.99 20.21 -7.85
N GLN A 122 -30.13 19.61 -8.23
CA GLN A 122 -30.34 18.15 -8.13
C GLN A 122 -29.38 17.37 -9.03
N ASN A 123 -29.16 17.81 -10.27
CA ASN A 123 -28.22 17.17 -11.18
C ASN A 123 -26.78 17.24 -10.65
N ALA A 124 -26.37 18.40 -10.11
CA ALA A 124 -25.05 18.55 -9.49
C ALA A 124 -24.88 17.62 -8.28
N ALA A 125 -25.91 17.52 -7.42
CA ALA A 125 -25.90 16.61 -6.28
C ALA A 125 -25.83 15.13 -6.73
N LEU A 126 -26.58 14.75 -7.76
CA LEU A 126 -26.59 13.39 -8.29
C LEU A 126 -25.23 12.99 -8.86
N ILE A 127 -24.56 13.89 -9.59
CA ILE A 127 -23.20 13.65 -10.12
C ILE A 127 -22.22 13.40 -8.96
N GLU A 128 -22.27 14.24 -7.93
CA GLU A 128 -21.37 14.09 -6.77
C GLU A 128 -21.63 12.80 -5.98
N TRP A 129 -22.90 12.44 -5.75
CA TRP A 129 -23.23 11.21 -5.02
C TRP A 129 -22.92 9.94 -5.81
N ARG A 130 -23.08 9.95 -7.14
CA ARG A 130 -22.59 8.85 -8.00
C ARG A 130 -21.08 8.70 -7.93
N ARG A 131 -20.34 9.81 -7.97
CA ARG A 131 -18.88 9.80 -7.78
C ARG A 131 -18.48 9.18 -6.43
N ARG A 132 -19.16 9.56 -5.34
CA ARG A 132 -18.93 8.98 -4.00
C ARG A 132 -19.27 7.49 -3.92
N LEU A 133 -20.30 7.05 -4.64
CA LEU A 133 -20.66 5.64 -4.73
C LEU A 133 -19.56 4.84 -5.44
N ASP A 134 -18.99 5.36 -6.53
CA ASP A 134 -17.88 4.73 -7.24
C ASP A 134 -16.60 4.65 -6.37
N GLU A 135 -16.31 5.69 -5.60
CA GLU A 135 -15.21 5.68 -4.62
C GLU A 135 -15.43 4.62 -3.52
N ALA A 136 -16.66 4.50 -3.00
CA ALA A 136 -17.01 3.51 -1.98
C ALA A 136 -16.90 2.08 -2.55
N ASN A 137 -17.36 1.87 -3.78
CA ASN A 137 -17.23 0.59 -4.49
C ASN A 137 -15.76 0.21 -4.69
N THR A 138 -14.93 1.17 -5.13
CA THR A 138 -13.48 0.98 -5.29
C THR A 138 -12.83 0.58 -3.96
N LEU A 139 -13.16 1.30 -2.87
CA LEU A 139 -12.67 0.98 -1.53
C LEU A 139 -13.07 -0.43 -1.09
N LEU A 140 -14.33 -0.83 -1.31
CA LEU A 140 -14.83 -2.16 -0.96
C LEU A 140 -14.15 -3.27 -1.76
N VAL A 141 -13.97 -3.09 -3.08
CA VAL A 141 -13.26 -4.06 -3.93
C VAL A 141 -11.82 -4.22 -3.45
N ASN A 142 -11.13 -3.11 -3.20
CA ASN A 142 -9.76 -3.12 -2.70
C ASN A 142 -9.66 -3.79 -1.34
N ALA A 143 -10.59 -3.52 -0.42
CA ALA A 143 -10.57 -4.10 0.90
C ALA A 143 -10.97 -5.59 0.90
N ARG A 144 -11.83 -6.05 -0.01
CA ARG A 144 -12.19 -7.47 -0.14
C ARG A 144 -11.09 -8.33 -0.77
N THR A 145 -10.40 -7.79 -1.77
CA THR A 145 -9.35 -8.51 -2.52
C THR A 145 -7.94 -8.24 -1.98
N GLY A 146 -7.80 -7.22 -1.13
CA GLY A 146 -6.56 -6.78 -0.50
C GLY A 146 -5.84 -7.86 0.30
N PRO A 147 -6.52 -8.61 1.19
CA PRO A 147 -5.84 -9.54 2.08
C PRO A 147 -5.06 -10.64 1.37
N GLU A 148 -5.66 -11.27 0.36
CA GLU A 148 -5.00 -12.34 -0.41
C GLU A 148 -3.79 -11.82 -1.19
N ARG A 149 -3.94 -10.62 -1.80
CA ARG A 149 -2.85 -9.95 -2.51
C ARG A 149 -1.71 -9.60 -1.56
N ALA A 150 -2.03 -8.99 -0.42
CA ALA A 150 -1.06 -8.62 0.60
C ALA A 150 -0.31 -9.84 1.13
N GLN A 151 -1.00 -10.94 1.40
CA GLN A 151 -0.38 -12.18 1.85
C GLN A 151 0.57 -12.76 0.81
N THR A 152 0.18 -12.76 -0.47
CA THR A 152 1.03 -13.22 -1.59
C THR A 152 2.28 -12.36 -1.72
N GLU A 153 2.13 -11.03 -1.71
CA GLU A 153 3.23 -10.09 -1.84
C GLU A 153 4.19 -10.14 -0.64
N ILE A 154 3.68 -10.30 0.58
CA ILE A 154 4.51 -10.49 1.78
C ILE A 154 5.38 -11.74 1.63
N SER A 155 4.79 -12.88 1.28
CA SER A 155 5.51 -14.13 1.14
C SER A 155 6.59 -14.05 0.04
N ALA A 156 6.26 -13.45 -1.10
CA ALA A 156 7.21 -13.25 -2.20
C ALA A 156 8.37 -12.32 -1.80
N SER A 157 8.06 -11.21 -1.11
CA SER A 157 9.06 -10.26 -0.63
C SER A 157 10.00 -10.90 0.38
N GLN A 158 9.48 -11.66 1.33
CA GLN A 158 10.26 -12.39 2.33
C GLN A 158 11.19 -13.43 1.70
N ALA A 159 10.71 -14.18 0.70
CA ALA A 159 11.55 -15.13 -0.04
C ALA A 159 12.71 -14.43 -0.77
N ARG A 160 12.44 -13.26 -1.36
CA ARG A 160 13.48 -12.45 -2.01
C ARG A 160 14.46 -11.86 -1.01
N MET A 161 13.99 -11.34 0.13
CA MET A 161 14.85 -10.85 1.22
C MET A 161 15.82 -11.93 1.69
N ALA A 162 15.36 -13.15 1.94
CA ALA A 162 16.22 -14.27 2.34
C ALA A 162 17.27 -14.63 1.26
N THR A 163 16.90 -14.53 -0.02
CA THR A 163 17.84 -14.72 -1.14
C THR A 163 18.92 -13.65 -1.14
N ILE A 164 18.55 -12.38 -0.91
CA ILE A 164 19.48 -11.26 -0.81
C ILE A 164 20.42 -11.41 0.38
N GLU A 165 19.90 -11.75 1.56
CA GLU A 165 20.69 -11.98 2.77
C GLU A 165 21.72 -13.09 2.57
N THR A 166 21.32 -14.18 1.92
CA THR A 166 22.24 -15.27 1.54
C THR A 166 23.32 -14.77 0.59
N ALA A 167 22.95 -13.98 -0.41
CA ALA A 167 23.90 -13.45 -1.39
C ALA A 167 24.93 -12.51 -0.75
N LEU A 168 24.48 -11.63 0.14
CA LEU A 168 25.33 -10.72 0.91
C LEU A 168 26.23 -11.48 1.89
N GLY A 169 25.69 -12.46 2.61
CA GLY A 169 26.45 -13.27 3.58
C GLY A 169 27.50 -14.18 2.94
N THR A 170 27.21 -14.75 1.77
CA THR A 170 28.16 -15.58 1.01
C THR A 170 29.05 -14.78 0.06
N ASN A 171 28.81 -13.47 -0.05
CA ASN A 171 29.43 -12.56 -1.01
C ASN A 171 29.34 -13.07 -2.47
N ARG A 172 28.26 -13.77 -2.82
CA ARG A 172 28.02 -14.39 -4.13
C ARG A 172 26.54 -14.39 -4.47
N GLU A 173 26.19 -14.09 -5.71
CA GLU A 173 24.80 -14.17 -6.18
C GLU A 173 24.52 -15.55 -6.81
N PRO A 174 23.38 -16.20 -6.51
CA PRO A 174 22.96 -17.41 -7.20
C PRO A 174 22.82 -17.15 -8.71
N GLY A 175 23.38 -18.03 -9.55
CA GLY A 175 23.27 -17.92 -11.01
C GLY A 175 24.30 -17.00 -11.69
N ARG A 176 25.25 -16.42 -10.94
CA ARG A 176 26.43 -15.72 -11.50
C ARG A 176 27.63 -16.67 -11.58
N ASP A 177 28.65 -16.32 -12.37
CA ASP A 177 29.91 -17.06 -12.61
C ASP A 177 30.79 -17.36 -11.37
N GLY A 178 30.24 -17.40 -10.15
CA GLY A 178 30.95 -17.63 -8.90
C GLY A 178 31.84 -16.46 -8.44
N ARG A 179 31.92 -15.38 -9.22
CA ARG A 179 32.68 -14.17 -8.90
C ARG A 179 32.11 -13.49 -7.64
N PRO A 180 32.98 -12.97 -6.76
CA PRO A 180 32.56 -12.16 -5.62
C PRO A 180 31.67 -10.98 -6.05
N LEU A 181 30.74 -10.57 -5.19
CA LEU A 181 29.98 -9.34 -5.41
C LEU A 181 30.92 -8.13 -5.39
N SER A 182 30.72 -7.19 -6.32
CA SER A 182 31.36 -5.88 -6.23
C SER A 182 30.71 -5.06 -5.11
N ALA A 183 31.40 -4.01 -4.64
CA ALA A 183 30.86 -3.13 -3.61
C ALA A 183 29.50 -2.55 -4.03
N GLU A 184 29.41 -2.07 -5.28
CA GLU A 184 28.21 -1.44 -5.84
C GLU A 184 27.06 -2.44 -5.94
N ARG A 185 27.35 -3.71 -6.28
CA ARG A 185 26.31 -4.74 -6.34
C ARG A 185 25.79 -5.08 -4.94
N ARG A 186 26.66 -5.12 -3.93
CA ARG A 186 26.21 -5.31 -2.54
C ARG A 186 25.34 -4.13 -2.08
N ASP A 187 25.73 -2.90 -2.42
CA ASP A 187 24.95 -1.70 -2.09
C ASP A 187 23.58 -1.74 -2.77
N ALA A 188 23.50 -2.17 -4.04
CA ALA A 188 22.23 -2.37 -4.75
C ALA A 188 21.34 -3.43 -4.11
N LEU A 189 21.91 -4.58 -3.73
CA LEU A 189 21.18 -5.65 -3.04
C LEU A 189 20.70 -5.21 -1.65
N ALA A 190 21.53 -4.50 -0.89
CA ALA A 190 21.14 -3.95 0.40
C ALA A 190 19.99 -2.93 0.24
N ALA A 191 20.07 -2.03 -0.74
CA ALA A 191 19.00 -1.08 -1.01
C ALA A 191 17.69 -1.77 -1.47
N GLU A 192 17.78 -2.82 -2.30
CA GLU A 192 16.63 -3.65 -2.70
C GLU A 192 15.97 -4.30 -1.48
N TRP A 193 16.75 -4.84 -0.54
CA TRP A 193 16.22 -5.40 0.71
C TRP A 193 15.37 -4.39 1.47
N HIS A 194 15.79 -3.12 1.54
CA HIS A 194 15.04 -2.05 2.22
C HIS A 194 13.74 -1.65 1.52
N VAL A 195 13.67 -1.79 0.19
CA VAL A 195 12.40 -1.66 -0.55
C VAL A 195 11.44 -2.76 -0.14
N LEU A 196 11.91 -4.00 -0.10
CA LEU A 196 11.09 -5.17 0.25
C LEU A 196 10.61 -5.10 1.70
N ASP A 197 11.46 -4.66 2.63
CA ASP A 197 11.08 -4.43 4.02
C ASP A 197 9.98 -3.37 4.15
N ALA A 198 10.13 -2.22 3.46
CA ALA A 198 9.11 -1.18 3.43
C ALA A 198 7.80 -1.67 2.79
N GLN A 199 7.87 -2.48 1.74
CA GLN A 199 6.69 -3.09 1.10
C GLN A 199 5.98 -4.06 2.06
N VAL A 200 6.71 -4.94 2.74
CA VAL A 200 6.15 -5.85 3.76
C VAL A 200 5.48 -5.06 4.87
N ALA A 201 6.12 -3.99 5.34
CA ALA A 201 5.56 -3.13 6.38
C ALA A 201 4.27 -2.43 5.93
N LEU A 202 4.20 -1.97 4.67
CA LEU A 202 2.98 -1.41 4.07
C LEU A 202 1.87 -2.46 3.98
N ARG A 203 2.15 -3.66 3.44
CA ARG A 203 1.15 -4.73 3.29
C ARG A 203 0.61 -5.23 4.63
N ARG A 204 1.46 -5.36 5.64
CA ARG A 204 1.01 -5.66 7.01
C ARG A 204 0.06 -4.60 7.54
N LYS A 205 0.34 -3.34 7.24
CA LYS A 205 -0.53 -2.22 7.62
C LYS A 205 -1.89 -2.26 6.92
N GLU A 206 -1.92 -2.61 5.65
CA GLU A 206 -3.17 -2.84 4.90
C GLU A 206 -4.00 -3.96 5.53
N LEU A 207 -3.36 -5.06 5.95
CA LEU A 207 -4.03 -6.17 6.62
C LEU A 207 -4.61 -5.75 7.98
N GLU A 208 -3.83 -5.03 8.80
CA GLU A 208 -4.27 -4.52 10.11
C GLU A 208 -5.48 -3.59 9.98
N GLY A 209 -5.47 -2.70 8.98
CA GLY A 209 -6.52 -1.71 8.74
C GLY A 209 -7.73 -2.22 7.95
N ASN A 210 -7.69 -3.45 7.47
CA ASN A 210 -8.63 -3.95 6.47
C ASN A 210 -10.10 -3.88 6.94
N SER A 211 -10.38 -4.31 8.17
CA SER A 211 -11.73 -4.29 8.73
C SER A 211 -12.29 -2.87 8.86
N ALA A 212 -11.49 -1.92 9.33
CA ALA A 212 -11.88 -0.52 9.45
C ALA A 212 -12.21 0.10 8.07
N LEU A 213 -11.42 -0.24 7.05
CA LEU A 213 -11.65 0.22 5.67
C LEU A 213 -12.87 -0.44 5.03
N LEU A 214 -13.14 -1.72 5.31
CA LEU A 214 -14.37 -2.40 4.91
C LEU A 214 -15.61 -1.72 5.49
N ASP A 215 -15.60 -1.46 6.80
CA ASP A 215 -16.71 -0.81 7.50
C ASP A 215 -16.98 0.60 6.95
N LEU A 216 -15.91 1.36 6.67
CA LEU A 216 -16.00 2.68 6.05
C LEU A 216 -16.58 2.60 4.63
N GLY A 217 -16.07 1.67 3.82
CA GLY A 217 -16.56 1.43 2.47
C GLY A 217 -18.05 1.10 2.45
N GLN A 218 -18.50 0.21 3.35
CA GLN A 218 -19.90 -0.17 3.44
C GLN A 218 -20.78 1.02 3.87
N ALA A 219 -20.39 1.73 4.93
CA ALA A 219 -21.17 2.87 5.41
C ALA A 219 -21.30 3.98 4.35
N ARG A 220 -20.26 4.21 3.54
CA ARG A 220 -20.32 5.15 2.42
C ARG A 220 -21.18 4.68 1.27
N GLN A 221 -21.08 3.40 0.93
CA GLN A 221 -21.89 2.80 -0.12
C GLN A 221 -23.37 2.90 0.23
N ASP A 222 -23.74 2.54 1.47
CA ASP A 222 -25.12 2.62 1.96
C ASP A 222 -25.66 4.05 1.89
N LEU A 223 -24.89 5.02 2.39
CA LEU A 223 -25.24 6.44 2.34
C LEU A 223 -25.40 6.95 0.90
N ALA A 224 -24.41 6.71 0.04
CA ALA A 224 -24.44 7.21 -1.33
C ALA A 224 -25.55 6.55 -2.16
N THR A 225 -25.82 5.26 -1.95
CA THR A 225 -26.92 4.55 -2.62
C THR A 225 -28.27 5.16 -2.23
N GLN A 226 -28.47 5.44 -0.94
CA GLN A 226 -29.71 6.07 -0.46
C GLN A 226 -29.90 7.48 -1.06
N GLU A 227 -28.85 8.30 -1.10
CA GLU A 227 -28.92 9.64 -1.66
C GLU A 227 -29.16 9.65 -3.17
N VAL A 228 -28.50 8.76 -3.91
CA VAL A 228 -28.77 8.58 -5.35
C VAL A 228 -30.23 8.20 -5.57
N ALA A 229 -30.75 7.20 -4.85
CA ALA A 229 -32.14 6.77 -4.98
C ALA A 229 -33.13 7.91 -4.67
N ARG A 230 -32.82 8.76 -3.68
CA ARG A 230 -33.66 9.90 -3.29
C ARG A 230 -33.66 11.02 -4.32
N LEU A 231 -32.52 11.27 -4.97
CA LEU A 231 -32.38 12.30 -6.01
C LEU A 231 -32.96 11.87 -7.36
N GLU A 232 -33.14 10.56 -7.56
CA GLU A 232 -33.74 9.98 -8.78
C GLU A 232 -35.26 9.76 -8.67
N ALA A 233 -35.82 9.81 -7.45
CA ALA A 233 -37.25 9.67 -7.17
C ALA A 233 -38.04 10.96 -7.46
#